data_AF-A0A6A4GF66-F1
#
_entry.id   AF-A0A6A4GF66-F1
#
_cell.length_a   1.000
_cell.length_b   1.000
_cell.length_c   1.000
_cell.angle_alpha   90.00
_cell.angle_beta   90.00
_cell.angle_gamma   90.00
#
_symmetry.space_group_name_H-M   'P 1'
#
loop_
_entity.id
_entity.type
_entity.pdbx_description
1 polymer ?
#
loop_
_entity_poly.entity_id
_entity_poly.type
_entity_poly.pdbx_seq_one_letter_code
_entity_poly.pdbx_strand_id
1 'polypeptide(L)'
;IPRVANYLGRTQMGTGGAPPRSQIRDILLQENKDRNGPKDYEPTKTEIRRREAILAKWINRHDITAVFSPQCSKTMSILPSTLGPHICTPCRLVPKIKSFQNALHREEGTIKPKCTPHEYQNPLLGGVYLKHNDIAELVKKVRRFGNEMFLEFAKRASKGRYEGMKVLTGLIETAMVVEDRQNRGKGLQNMHYPIETDQFMITLALTSTRAYNLIQQELGGRTLRSVKYIFLTYLFDQ
;
A
#
# COMPACT_ATOMS: atom_id res chain seq x y z
N ILE A 1 -23.34 -1.41 -8.03
CA ILE A 1 -23.50 -0.01 -8.55
C ILE A 1 -22.10 0.56 -8.76
N PRO A 2 -21.69 0.86 -10.01
CA PRO A 2 -20.30 1.27 -10.35
C PRO A 2 -19.78 2.43 -9.50
N ARG A 3 -20.66 3.36 -9.11
CA ARG A 3 -20.32 4.55 -8.33
C ARG A 3 -19.92 4.27 -6.87
N VAL A 4 -20.40 3.17 -6.28
CA VAL A 4 -20.05 2.80 -4.88
C VAL A 4 -18.61 2.28 -4.82
N ALA A 5 -18.19 1.48 -5.80
CA ALA A 5 -16.82 0.99 -5.90
C ALA A 5 -15.83 2.17 -6.05
N ASN A 6 -16.13 3.13 -6.93
CA ASN A 6 -15.32 4.34 -7.09
C ASN A 6 -15.27 5.17 -5.80
N TYR A 7 -16.41 5.34 -5.12
CA TYR A 7 -16.48 6.02 -3.82
C TYR A 7 -15.62 5.36 -2.73
N LEU A 8 -15.66 4.04 -2.63
CA LEU A 8 -14.86 3.30 -1.65
C LEU A 8 -13.38 3.31 -2.01
N GLY A 9 -13.03 3.26 -3.30
CA GLY A 9 -11.66 3.39 -3.78
C GLY A 9 -11.00 4.71 -3.38
N ARG A 10 -11.78 5.80 -3.26
CA ARG A 10 -11.28 7.14 -2.88
C ARG A 10 -11.47 7.50 -1.40
N THR A 11 -12.34 6.80 -0.67
CA THR A 11 -12.67 7.14 0.73
C THR A 11 -12.13 6.09 1.68
N GLN A 12 -11.07 6.40 2.42
CA GLN A 12 -10.45 5.42 3.34
C GLN A 12 -11.13 5.30 4.70
N MET A 13 -12.07 6.20 5.01
CA MET A 13 -12.82 6.20 6.27
C MET A 13 -13.76 5.01 6.37
N GLY A 14 -13.83 4.42 7.58
CA GLY A 14 -14.76 3.34 7.91
C GLY A 14 -16.21 3.79 8.09
N THR A 15 -16.46 5.09 8.24
CA THR A 15 -17.80 5.67 8.37
C THR A 15 -17.90 6.99 7.62
N GLY A 16 -19.12 7.49 7.41
CA GLY A 16 -19.34 8.79 6.79
C GLY A 16 -20.67 9.44 7.12
N GLY A 17 -20.76 10.74 6.84
CA GLY A 17 -21.98 11.54 7.02
C GLY A 17 -22.21 12.09 8.42
N ALA A 18 -21.25 11.91 9.34
CA ALA A 18 -21.24 12.57 10.63
C ALA A 18 -21.09 14.10 10.49
N PRO A 19 -21.56 14.90 11.48
CA PRO A 19 -21.30 16.33 11.53
C PRO A 19 -19.81 16.67 11.61
N PRO A 20 -19.39 17.89 11.25
CA PRO A 20 -18.03 18.36 11.46
C PRO A 20 -17.60 18.21 12.93
N ARG A 21 -16.31 17.90 13.16
CA ARG A 21 -15.77 17.68 14.51
C ARG A 21 -15.90 18.89 15.44
N SER A 22 -15.94 20.11 14.90
CA SER A 22 -16.25 21.32 15.67
C SER A 22 -17.66 21.25 16.26
N GLN A 23 -18.67 20.93 15.44
CA GLN A 23 -20.03 20.74 15.92
C GLN A 23 -20.15 19.58 16.91
N ILE A 24 -19.39 18.50 16.71
CA ILE A 24 -19.34 17.38 17.67
C ILE A 24 -18.74 17.83 19.01
N ARG A 25 -17.68 18.65 18.99
CA ARG A 25 -17.10 19.25 20.20
C ARG A 25 -18.13 20.11 20.92
N ASP A 26 -18.88 20.94 20.19
CA ASP A 26 -19.93 21.79 20.75
C ASP A 26 -21.05 20.95 21.41
N ILE A 27 -21.47 19.86 20.77
CA ILE A 27 -22.44 18.91 21.34
C ILE A 27 -21.92 18.31 22.66
N LEU A 28 -20.67 17.87 22.70
CA LEU A 28 -20.07 17.28 23.91
C LEU A 28 -19.93 18.30 25.04
N LEU A 29 -19.57 19.54 24.72
CA LEU A 29 -19.52 20.64 25.68
C LEU A 29 -20.91 20.96 26.25
N GLN A 30 -21.94 20.97 25.40
CA GLN A 30 -23.31 21.21 25.83
C GLN A 30 -23.82 20.08 26.75
N GLU A 31 -23.63 18.82 26.35
CA GLU A 31 -24.02 17.68 27.19
C GLU A 31 -23.31 17.65 28.55
N ASN A 32 -22.05 18.08 28.61
CA ASN A 32 -21.34 18.23 29.88
C ASN A 32 -22.00 19.30 30.77
N LYS A 33 -22.39 20.45 30.19
CA LYS A 33 -23.12 21.50 30.92
C LYS A 33 -24.47 20.99 31.43
N ASP A 34 -25.23 20.31 30.57
CA ASP A 34 -26.56 19.77 30.91
C ASP A 34 -26.49 18.74 32.05
N ARG A 35 -25.34 18.05 32.20
CA ARG A 35 -25.07 17.08 33.27
C ARG A 35 -24.37 17.68 34.49
N ASN A 36 -24.22 19.00 34.57
CA ASN A 36 -23.48 19.70 35.63
C ASN A 36 -22.04 19.18 35.79
N GLY A 37 -21.38 18.83 34.68
CA GLY A 37 -19.99 18.39 34.66
C GLY A 37 -18.98 19.53 34.91
N PRO A 38 -17.68 19.22 34.89
CA PRO A 38 -16.62 20.20 35.19
C PRO A 38 -16.65 21.41 34.25
N LYS A 39 -16.37 22.60 34.78
CA LYS A 39 -16.36 23.86 34.00
C LYS A 39 -15.19 23.95 33.02
N ASP A 40 -14.09 23.28 33.34
CA ASP A 40 -12.85 23.17 32.58
C ASP A 40 -12.82 21.95 31.65
N TYR A 41 -13.95 21.24 31.51
CA TYR A 41 -14.06 20.10 30.60
C TYR A 41 -13.78 20.49 29.15
N GLU A 42 -12.86 19.77 28.54
CA GLU A 42 -12.51 19.90 27.13
C GLU A 42 -12.56 18.51 26.47
N PRO A 43 -13.42 18.29 25.46
CA PRO A 43 -13.54 17.01 24.80
C PRO A 43 -12.22 16.53 24.20
N THR A 44 -11.78 15.34 24.59
CA THR A 44 -10.58 14.73 24.01
C THR A 44 -10.82 14.33 22.55
N LYS A 45 -9.73 14.20 21.78
CA LYS A 45 -9.78 13.69 20.40
C LYS A 45 -10.50 12.33 20.32
N THR A 46 -10.33 11.48 21.32
CA THR A 46 -10.92 10.14 21.37
C THR A 46 -12.43 10.20 21.58
N GLU A 47 -12.92 11.09 22.45
CA GLU A 47 -14.36 11.28 22.67
C GLU A 47 -15.05 11.85 21.44
N ILE A 48 -14.44 12.84 20.79
CA ILE A 48 -14.93 13.39 19.52
C ILE A 48 -15.03 12.29 18.47
N ARG A 49 -14.02 11.41 18.34
CA ARG A 49 -14.05 10.30 17.38
C ARG A 49 -15.09 9.23 17.70
N ARG A 50 -15.26 8.89 18.98
CA ARG A 50 -16.32 7.97 19.40
C ARG A 50 -17.69 8.55 19.04
N ARG A 51 -17.90 9.84 19.29
CA ARG A 51 -19.13 10.52 18.92
C ARG A 51 -19.33 10.61 17.41
N GLU A 52 -18.27 10.90 16.65
CA GLU A 52 -18.26 10.89 15.18
C GLU A 52 -18.69 9.52 14.63
N ALA A 53 -18.19 8.42 15.19
CA ALA A 53 -18.58 7.08 14.78
C ALA A 53 -20.07 6.78 15.09
N ILE A 54 -20.58 7.24 16.23
CA ILE A 54 -21.99 7.08 16.63
C ILE A 54 -22.92 7.91 15.72
N LEU A 55 -22.53 9.12 15.37
CA LEU A 55 -23.32 10.06 14.55
C LEU A 55 -23.19 9.81 13.04
N ALA A 56 -22.41 8.82 12.63
CA ALA A 56 -22.26 8.47 11.22
C ALA A 56 -23.60 8.07 10.61
N LYS A 57 -23.82 8.43 9.34
CA LYS A 57 -25.03 8.10 8.58
C LYS A 57 -24.87 6.82 7.75
N TRP A 58 -23.63 6.43 7.45
CA TRP A 58 -23.31 5.18 6.77
C TRP A 58 -21.95 4.62 7.22
N ILE A 59 -21.78 3.33 7.01
CA ILE A 59 -20.58 2.55 7.33
C ILE A 59 -19.99 2.01 6.04
N ASN A 60 -18.69 2.20 5.85
CA ASN A 60 -17.93 1.71 4.71
C ASN A 60 -17.22 0.41 5.09
N ARG A 61 -17.52 -0.67 4.35
CA ARG A 61 -16.91 -1.99 4.48
C ARG A 61 -16.05 -2.27 3.25
N HIS A 62 -14.78 -1.89 3.37
CA HIS A 62 -13.77 -2.01 2.31
C HIS A 62 -13.41 -3.45 1.97
N ASP A 63 -13.46 -4.33 2.98
CA ASP A 63 -13.24 -5.77 2.87
C ASP A 63 -14.14 -6.44 1.83
N ILE A 64 -15.39 -5.99 1.73
CA ILE A 64 -16.41 -6.54 0.84
C ILE A 64 -16.93 -5.52 -0.17
N THR A 65 -16.25 -4.38 -0.31
CA THR A 65 -16.62 -3.29 -1.23
C THR A 65 -18.08 -2.83 -1.13
N ALA A 66 -18.60 -2.71 0.10
CA ALA A 66 -20.01 -2.40 0.35
C ALA A 66 -20.19 -1.25 1.36
N VAL A 67 -21.35 -0.61 1.29
CA VAL A 67 -21.77 0.46 2.22
C VAL A 67 -23.05 0.05 2.92
N PHE A 68 -23.11 0.23 4.23
CA PHE A 68 -24.25 -0.14 5.06
C PHE A 68 -24.79 1.06 5.83
N SER A 69 -26.06 0.96 6.24
CA SER A 69 -26.60 1.81 7.29
C SER A 69 -26.07 1.35 8.66
N PRO A 70 -25.80 2.26 9.61
CA PRO A 70 -25.48 1.88 10.99
C PRO A 70 -26.60 1.08 11.66
N GLN A 71 -27.84 1.26 11.21
CA GLN A 71 -29.04 0.54 11.65
C GLN A 71 -29.34 -0.70 10.78
N CYS A 72 -28.33 -1.26 10.11
CA CYS A 72 -28.48 -2.48 9.32
C CYS A 72 -29.11 -3.59 10.16
N SER A 73 -30.20 -4.19 9.65
CA SER A 73 -30.92 -5.28 10.34
C SER A 73 -30.12 -6.59 10.39
N LYS A 74 -28.98 -6.68 9.69
CA LYS A 74 -28.13 -7.87 9.56
C LYS A 74 -28.86 -9.13 9.04
N THR A 75 -30.05 -8.96 8.48
CA THR A 75 -30.83 -10.02 7.87
C THR A 75 -30.58 -10.03 6.37
N MET A 76 -30.17 -11.18 5.83
CA MET A 76 -30.06 -11.39 4.40
C MET A 76 -31.05 -12.49 4.00
N SER A 77 -32.13 -12.10 3.34
CA SER A 77 -33.07 -13.06 2.78
C SER A 77 -32.62 -13.38 1.36
N ILE A 78 -32.26 -14.65 1.12
CA ILE A 78 -31.97 -15.16 -0.21
C ILE A 78 -33.34 -15.40 -0.87
N LEU A 79 -33.77 -14.48 -1.74
CA LEU A 79 -34.93 -14.72 -2.58
C LEU A 79 -34.54 -15.61 -3.78
N PRO A 80 -35.53 -16.31 -4.39
CA PRO A 80 -35.35 -16.95 -5.68
C PRO A 80 -34.73 -15.99 -6.70
N SER A 81 -33.89 -16.54 -7.56
CA SER A 81 -32.82 -15.94 -8.37
C SER A 81 -33.18 -14.70 -9.22
N THR A 82 -34.45 -14.33 -9.33
CA THR A 82 -34.96 -13.27 -10.19
C THR A 82 -35.01 -11.88 -9.54
N LEU A 83 -34.91 -11.77 -8.21
CA LEU A 83 -35.07 -10.50 -7.48
C LEU A 83 -33.77 -9.91 -6.90
N GLY A 84 -32.65 -10.63 -7.00
CA GLY A 84 -31.38 -10.25 -6.39
C GLY A 84 -31.38 -10.32 -4.86
N PRO A 85 -30.26 -9.98 -4.20
CA PRO A 85 -30.15 -10.05 -2.75
C PRO A 85 -31.07 -9.03 -2.08
N HIS A 86 -31.88 -9.48 -1.10
CA HIS A 86 -32.72 -8.56 -0.33
C HIS A 86 -31.87 -7.74 0.63
N ILE A 87 -31.73 -6.45 0.34
CA ILE A 87 -31.06 -5.48 1.21
C ILE A 87 -32.09 -5.01 2.24
N CYS A 88 -31.74 -5.02 3.53
CA CYS A 88 -32.63 -4.49 4.57
C CYS A 88 -33.00 -3.01 4.30
N THR A 89 -34.20 -2.61 4.72
CA THR A 89 -34.73 -1.25 4.49
C THR A 89 -33.75 -0.14 4.86
N PRO A 90 -33.07 -0.17 6.02
CA PRO A 90 -32.10 0.87 6.38
C PRO A 90 -30.95 1.01 5.37
N CYS A 91 -30.37 -0.11 4.94
CA CYS A 91 -29.29 -0.10 3.94
C CYS A 91 -29.78 0.33 2.55
N ARG A 92 -31.02 -0.02 2.18
CA ARG A 92 -31.66 0.41 0.93
C ARG A 92 -31.86 1.93 0.86
N LEU A 93 -31.96 2.60 2.00
CA LEU A 93 -32.14 4.06 2.09
C LEU A 93 -30.81 4.84 2.01
N VAL A 94 -29.66 4.22 2.25
CA VAL A 94 -28.35 4.91 2.21
C VAL A 94 -28.11 5.68 0.90
N PRO A 95 -28.35 5.10 -0.30
CA PRO A 95 -28.23 5.81 -1.58
C PRO A 95 -29.12 7.05 -1.72
N LYS A 96 -30.17 7.18 -0.90
CA LYS A 96 -31.08 8.33 -0.89
C LYS A 96 -30.61 9.46 0.03
N ILE A 97 -29.60 9.23 0.87
CA ILE A 97 -29.06 10.25 1.77
C ILE A 97 -28.34 11.32 0.93
N LYS A 98 -28.77 12.58 1.02
CA LYS A 98 -28.22 13.67 0.18
C LYS A 98 -26.71 13.83 0.33
N SER A 99 -26.18 13.77 1.54
CA SER A 99 -24.72 13.85 1.77
C SER A 99 -23.98 12.64 1.18
N PHE A 100 -24.59 11.46 1.16
CA PHE A 100 -24.01 10.29 0.50
C PHE A 100 -24.07 10.42 -1.03
N GLN A 101 -25.17 10.94 -1.59
CA GLN A 101 -25.24 11.26 -3.02
C GLN A 101 -24.17 12.27 -3.41
N ASN A 102 -23.99 13.35 -2.65
CA ASN A 102 -22.92 14.32 -2.90
C ASN A 102 -21.55 13.66 -2.84
N ALA A 103 -21.34 12.71 -1.93
CA ALA A 103 -20.14 11.91 -1.92
C ALA A 103 -20.02 11.07 -3.21
N LEU A 104 -21.04 10.32 -3.63
CA LEU A 104 -20.97 9.51 -4.85
C LEU A 104 -20.63 10.31 -6.12
N HIS A 105 -21.01 11.59 -6.19
CA HIS A 105 -20.81 12.44 -7.37
C HIS A 105 -19.52 13.28 -7.35
N ARG A 106 -18.70 13.17 -6.29
CA ARG A 106 -17.44 13.94 -6.20
C ARG A 106 -16.39 13.38 -7.18
N GLU A 107 -15.91 14.20 -8.10
CA GLU A 107 -14.87 13.85 -9.10
C GLU A 107 -13.50 13.58 -8.47
N GLU A 108 -12.66 12.77 -9.15
CA GLU A 108 -11.36 12.27 -8.66
C GLU A 108 -10.23 13.33 -8.62
N GLY A 109 -10.50 14.60 -8.91
CA GLY A 109 -9.45 15.59 -9.21
C GLY A 109 -8.93 16.49 -8.08
N THR A 110 -9.48 16.49 -6.86
CA THR A 110 -9.26 17.63 -5.94
C THR A 110 -8.47 17.37 -4.66
N ILE A 111 -8.11 16.13 -4.33
CA ILE A 111 -7.42 15.84 -3.07
C ILE A 111 -6.01 15.35 -3.36
N LYS A 112 -5.02 16.22 -3.12
CA LYS A 112 -3.62 15.79 -3.05
C LYS A 112 -3.51 14.76 -1.93
N PRO A 113 -3.08 13.50 -2.18
CA PRO A 113 -2.96 12.48 -1.14
C PRO A 113 -2.11 12.93 0.06
N LYS A 114 -1.11 13.79 -0.19
CA LYS A 114 -0.26 14.44 0.82
C LYS A 114 -1.03 15.24 1.90
N CYS A 115 -2.26 15.67 1.61
CA CYS A 115 -3.07 16.48 2.50
C CYS A 115 -4.11 15.67 3.30
N THR A 116 -4.08 14.33 3.26
CA THR A 116 -4.95 13.48 4.07
C THR A 116 -4.26 13.18 5.40
N PRO A 117 -4.72 13.71 6.56
CA PRO A 117 -4.13 13.43 7.86
C PRO A 117 -3.95 11.93 8.10
N HIS A 118 -2.82 11.54 8.71
CA HIS A 118 -2.47 10.13 9.00
C HIS A 118 -3.60 9.36 9.70
N GLU A 119 -4.40 10.06 10.50
CA GLU A 119 -5.55 9.54 11.25
C GLU A 119 -6.71 9.05 10.38
N TYR A 120 -6.79 9.50 9.12
CA TYR A 120 -7.81 9.12 8.15
C TYR A 120 -7.29 8.15 7.10
N GLN A 121 -6.03 7.75 7.24
CA GLN A 121 -5.40 6.77 6.38
C GLN A 121 -5.73 5.40 6.95
N ASN A 122 -6.26 4.51 6.12
CA ASN A 122 -6.43 3.12 6.55
C ASN A 122 -5.03 2.53 6.76
N PRO A 123 -4.67 1.94 7.91
CA PRO A 123 -3.30 1.48 8.13
C PRO A 123 -2.87 0.34 7.17
N LEU A 124 -3.81 -0.44 6.63
CA LEU A 124 -3.56 -1.50 5.65
C LEU A 124 -3.49 -0.98 4.20
N LEU A 125 -4.27 0.05 3.85
CA LEU A 125 -4.32 0.62 2.49
C LEU A 125 -3.47 1.90 2.36
N GLY A 126 -3.57 2.80 3.32
CA GLY A 126 -2.88 4.09 3.40
C GLY A 126 -1.35 3.95 3.48
N GLY A 127 -0.81 2.98 4.21
CA GLY A 127 0.64 2.75 4.23
C GLY A 127 1.22 2.37 2.85
N VAL A 128 0.43 1.65 2.04
CA VAL A 128 0.84 1.13 0.71
C VAL A 128 0.50 2.10 -0.42
N TYR A 129 -0.64 2.80 -0.34
CA TYR A 129 -1.10 3.75 -1.36
C TYR A 129 -0.53 5.17 -1.19
N LEU A 130 -0.17 5.60 0.02
CA LEU A 130 0.22 7.01 0.26
C LEU A 130 1.71 7.28 0.12
N LYS A 131 2.57 6.25 0.16
CA LYS A 131 4.01 6.49 0.04
C LYS A 131 4.50 6.64 -1.40
N HIS A 132 3.87 6.00 -2.39
CA HIS A 132 4.30 6.12 -3.78
C HIS A 132 3.10 5.96 -4.73
N ASN A 133 2.75 7.03 -5.45
CA ASN A 133 1.93 6.91 -6.67
C ASN A 133 2.54 5.85 -7.62
N ASP A 134 3.86 5.75 -7.60
CA ASP A 134 4.62 4.76 -8.37
C ASP A 134 4.29 3.33 -7.98
N ILE A 135 4.07 2.99 -6.69
CA ILE A 135 3.78 1.60 -6.28
C ILE A 135 2.37 1.18 -6.72
N ALA A 136 1.38 2.06 -6.57
CA ALA A 136 0.02 1.76 -7.04
C ALA A 136 -0.04 1.65 -8.56
N GLU A 137 0.69 2.50 -9.28
CA GLU A 137 0.85 2.43 -10.73
C GLU A 137 1.62 1.17 -11.15
N LEU A 138 2.68 0.80 -10.44
CA LEU A 138 3.48 -0.39 -10.67
C LEU A 138 2.65 -1.65 -10.48
N VAL A 139 1.88 -1.75 -9.39
CA VAL A 139 0.97 -2.90 -9.14
C VAL A 139 -0.10 -2.99 -10.24
N LYS A 140 -0.66 -1.85 -10.69
CA LYS A 140 -1.61 -1.82 -11.82
C LYS A 140 -0.95 -2.25 -13.13
N LYS A 141 0.25 -1.77 -13.44
CA LYS A 141 1.02 -2.14 -14.64
C LYS A 141 1.36 -3.63 -14.62
N VAL A 142 1.89 -4.14 -13.51
CA VAL A 142 2.27 -5.55 -13.36
C VAL A 142 1.08 -6.49 -13.58
N ARG A 143 -0.10 -6.16 -13.03
CA ARG A 143 -1.34 -6.92 -13.28
C ARG A 143 -1.81 -6.83 -14.74
N ARG A 144 -1.69 -5.66 -15.38
CA ARG A 144 -2.10 -5.45 -16.78
C ARG A 144 -1.23 -6.21 -17.77
N PHE A 145 0.07 -6.35 -17.49
CA PHE A 145 1.02 -7.06 -18.36
C PHE A 145 1.16 -8.55 -18.02
N GLY A 146 0.35 -9.10 -17.11
CA GLY A 146 0.42 -10.52 -16.74
C GLY A 146 1.67 -10.92 -15.95
N ASN A 147 2.38 -9.95 -15.37
CA ASN A 147 3.66 -10.15 -14.68
C ASN A 147 3.49 -10.54 -13.20
N GLU A 148 2.52 -11.39 -12.88
CA GLU A 148 2.17 -11.76 -11.50
C GLU A 148 3.35 -12.38 -10.72
N MET A 149 4.27 -13.04 -11.43
CA MET A 149 5.49 -13.61 -10.85
C MET A 149 6.34 -12.56 -10.12
N PHE A 150 6.57 -11.38 -10.71
CA PHE A 150 7.39 -10.34 -10.09
C PHE A 150 6.70 -9.72 -8.87
N LEU A 151 5.37 -9.63 -8.90
CA LEU A 151 4.58 -9.17 -7.76
C LEU A 151 4.68 -10.17 -6.60
N GLU A 152 4.55 -11.46 -6.89
CA GLU A 152 4.68 -12.52 -5.88
C GLU A 152 6.13 -12.60 -5.36
N PHE A 153 7.12 -12.42 -6.22
CA PHE A 153 8.52 -12.30 -5.82
C PHE A 153 8.71 -11.16 -4.81
N ALA A 154 8.26 -9.94 -5.14
CA ALA A 154 8.35 -8.77 -4.25
C ALA A 154 7.62 -8.99 -2.92
N LYS A 155 6.44 -9.63 -2.96
CA LYS A 155 5.66 -9.97 -1.75
C LYS A 155 6.35 -11.01 -0.86
N ARG A 156 7.06 -11.98 -1.44
CA ARG A 156 7.83 -12.97 -0.69
C ARG A 156 9.11 -12.35 -0.13
N ALA A 157 9.79 -11.53 -0.94
CA ALA A 157 10.98 -10.79 -0.53
C ALA A 157 10.69 -9.86 0.66
N SER A 158 9.58 -9.12 0.63
CA SER A 158 9.19 -8.24 1.75
C SER A 158 8.83 -8.98 3.04
N LYS A 159 8.59 -10.29 2.97
CA LYS A 159 8.38 -11.19 4.11
C LYS A 159 9.67 -11.91 4.55
N GLY A 160 10.83 -11.51 4.03
CA GLY A 160 12.12 -12.12 4.37
C GLY A 160 12.34 -13.52 3.81
N ARG A 161 11.49 -14.00 2.89
CA ARG A 161 11.57 -15.40 2.38
C ARG A 161 12.89 -15.73 1.66
N TYR A 162 13.65 -14.72 1.26
CA TYR A 162 14.90 -14.86 0.52
C TYR A 162 16.13 -14.38 1.32
N GLU A 163 16.01 -14.08 2.62
CA GLU A 163 17.14 -13.63 3.44
C GLU A 163 18.32 -14.61 3.44
N GLY A 164 18.04 -15.91 3.35
CA GLY A 164 19.08 -16.95 3.20
C GLY A 164 19.63 -17.13 1.79
N MET A 165 19.03 -16.50 0.76
CA MET A 165 19.41 -16.65 -0.64
C MET A 165 20.26 -15.47 -1.12
N LYS A 166 21.31 -15.14 -0.37
CA LYS A 166 22.09 -13.90 -0.55
C LYS A 166 22.71 -13.71 -1.93
N VAL A 167 23.19 -14.80 -2.54
CA VAL A 167 23.75 -14.76 -3.91
C VAL A 167 22.68 -14.33 -4.92
N LEU A 168 21.47 -14.91 -4.84
CA LEU A 168 20.36 -14.58 -5.73
C LEU A 168 19.92 -13.12 -5.55
N THR A 169 19.71 -12.69 -4.31
CA THR A 169 19.26 -11.31 -4.03
C THR A 169 20.31 -10.30 -4.46
N GLY A 170 21.60 -10.57 -4.24
CA GLY A 170 22.67 -9.68 -4.66
C GLY A 170 22.90 -9.66 -6.18
N LEU A 171 22.64 -10.77 -6.89
CA LEU A 171 22.63 -10.78 -8.36
C LEU A 171 21.50 -9.90 -8.93
N ILE A 172 20.31 -10.00 -8.37
CA ILE A 172 19.17 -9.16 -8.76
C ILE A 172 19.47 -7.68 -8.49
N GLU A 173 20.00 -7.35 -7.30
CA GLU A 173 20.42 -6.00 -6.94
C GLU A 173 21.47 -5.45 -7.93
N THR A 174 22.48 -6.27 -8.25
CA THR A 174 23.53 -5.92 -9.21
C THR A 174 22.95 -5.61 -10.59
N ALA A 175 22.07 -6.47 -11.11
CA ALA A 175 21.43 -6.26 -12.41
C ALA A 175 20.61 -4.96 -12.44
N MET A 176 19.88 -4.65 -11.37
CA MET A 176 19.12 -3.40 -11.25
C MET A 176 20.02 -2.17 -11.25
N VAL A 177 21.16 -2.21 -10.56
CA VAL A 177 22.12 -1.10 -10.52
C VAL A 177 22.80 -0.92 -11.89
N VAL A 178 23.11 -2.01 -12.59
CA VAL A 178 23.67 -1.99 -13.95
C VAL A 178 22.69 -1.30 -14.90
N GLU A 179 21.43 -1.69 -14.88
CA GLU A 179 20.37 -1.10 -15.70
C GLU A 179 20.20 0.41 -15.40
N ASP A 180 20.11 0.80 -14.12
CA ASP A 180 19.97 2.20 -13.71
C ASP A 180 21.17 3.05 -14.15
N ARG A 181 22.39 2.52 -14.07
CA ARG A 181 23.59 3.22 -14.55
C ARG A 181 23.58 3.39 -16.07
N GLN A 182 23.24 2.34 -16.82
CA GLN A 182 23.15 2.40 -18.28
C GLN A 182 22.09 3.42 -18.72
N ASN A 183 20.92 3.43 -18.07
CA ASN A 183 19.85 4.40 -18.32
C ASN A 183 20.29 5.85 -18.07
N ARG A 184 21.24 6.07 -17.16
CA ARG A 184 21.84 7.39 -16.87
C ARG A 184 23.07 7.70 -17.73
N GLY A 185 23.43 6.84 -18.68
CA GLY A 185 24.63 6.97 -19.51
C GLY A 185 25.94 6.84 -18.72
N LYS A 186 25.92 6.18 -17.55
CA LYS A 186 27.10 5.98 -16.70
C LYS A 186 27.72 4.61 -16.95
N GLY A 187 29.05 4.55 -16.96
CA GLY A 187 29.79 3.30 -16.97
C GLY A 187 29.67 2.50 -15.66
N LEU A 188 30.08 1.24 -15.70
CA LEU A 188 30.04 0.31 -14.55
C LEU A 188 31.29 0.41 -13.63
N GLN A 189 32.12 1.42 -13.84
CA GLN A 189 33.32 1.65 -13.02
C GLN A 189 32.92 2.04 -11.59
N ASN A 190 33.69 1.60 -10.59
CA ASN A 190 33.44 1.87 -9.17
C ASN A 190 32.02 1.51 -8.71
N MET A 191 31.47 0.42 -9.25
CA MET A 191 30.23 -0.15 -8.77
C MET A 191 30.50 -1.04 -7.56
N HIS A 192 29.66 -0.92 -6.53
CA HIS A 192 29.69 -1.82 -5.40
C HIS A 192 29.01 -3.15 -5.78
N TYR A 193 29.61 -4.26 -5.34
CA TYR A 193 29.06 -5.60 -5.53
C TYR A 193 28.86 -6.23 -4.15
N PRO A 194 27.69 -6.81 -3.84
CA PRO A 194 27.47 -7.53 -2.60
C PRO A 194 28.50 -8.65 -2.40
N ILE A 195 29.04 -8.81 -1.20
CA ILE A 195 30.17 -9.70 -0.90
C ILE A 195 29.87 -11.14 -1.32
N GLU A 196 28.70 -11.66 -0.95
CA GLU A 196 28.31 -13.04 -1.23
C GLU A 196 28.19 -13.30 -2.74
N THR A 197 27.70 -12.32 -3.49
CA THR A 197 27.63 -12.38 -4.95
C THR A 197 29.01 -12.26 -5.57
N ASP A 198 29.89 -11.38 -5.06
CA ASP A 198 31.25 -11.21 -5.56
C ASP A 198 32.07 -12.50 -5.36
N GLN A 199 31.96 -13.14 -4.19
CA GLN A 199 32.59 -14.43 -3.89
C GLN A 199 32.09 -15.55 -4.80
N PHE A 200 30.77 -15.61 -5.05
CA PHE A 200 30.18 -16.56 -5.99
C PHE A 200 30.74 -16.35 -7.41
N MET A 201 30.80 -15.10 -7.86
CA MET A 201 31.30 -14.74 -9.18
C MET A 201 32.81 -14.99 -9.33
N ILE A 202 33.61 -14.77 -8.28
CA ILE A 202 35.04 -15.15 -8.23
C ILE A 202 35.17 -16.67 -8.36
N THR A 203 34.41 -17.44 -7.57
CA THR A 203 34.43 -18.91 -7.62
C THR A 203 34.06 -19.43 -9.01
N LEU A 204 33.05 -18.81 -9.63
CA LEU A 204 32.65 -19.13 -10.99
C LEU A 204 33.75 -18.81 -12.01
N ALA A 205 34.43 -17.66 -11.89
CA ALA A 205 35.56 -17.30 -12.76
C ALA A 205 36.74 -18.27 -12.61
N LEU A 206 37.02 -18.75 -11.39
CA LEU A 206 38.07 -19.73 -11.12
C LEU A 206 37.71 -21.11 -11.70
N THR A 207 36.44 -21.49 -11.61
CA THR A 207 35.95 -22.80 -12.08
C THR A 207 35.80 -22.83 -13.61
N SER A 208 35.24 -21.76 -14.19
CA SER A 208 35.01 -21.64 -15.63
C SER A 208 34.88 -20.18 -16.03
N THR A 209 35.95 -19.64 -16.61
CA THR A 209 35.98 -18.29 -17.20
C THR A 209 34.93 -18.12 -18.29
N ARG A 210 34.62 -19.19 -19.03
CA ARG A 210 33.56 -19.18 -20.05
C ARG A 210 32.17 -19.00 -19.43
N ALA A 211 31.85 -19.76 -18.38
CA ALA A 211 30.58 -19.61 -17.68
C ALA A 211 30.45 -18.24 -17.02
N TYR A 212 31.55 -17.76 -16.43
CA TYR A 212 31.62 -16.40 -15.90
C TYR A 212 31.29 -15.34 -16.95
N ASN A 213 31.94 -15.39 -18.12
CA ASN A 213 31.73 -14.41 -19.17
C ASN A 213 30.27 -14.40 -19.66
N LEU A 214 29.61 -15.56 -19.75
CA LEU A 214 28.20 -15.65 -20.11
C LEU A 214 27.31 -14.95 -19.08
N ILE A 215 27.51 -15.24 -17.80
CA ILE A 215 26.72 -14.60 -16.73
C ILE A 215 27.02 -13.10 -16.66
N GLN A 216 28.28 -12.70 -16.84
CA GLN A 216 28.69 -11.30 -16.81
C GLN A 216 28.04 -10.49 -17.93
N GLN A 217 27.79 -11.09 -19.09
CA GLN A 217 27.11 -10.43 -20.21
C GLN A 217 25.64 -10.16 -19.91
N GLU A 218 24.96 -11.08 -19.22
CA GLU A 218 23.53 -10.97 -18.92
C GLU A 218 23.23 -10.12 -17.68
N LEU A 219 23.99 -10.31 -16.60
CA LEU A 219 23.72 -9.69 -15.29
C LEU A 219 24.66 -8.52 -14.96
N GLY A 220 25.65 -8.27 -15.83
CA GLY A 220 26.79 -7.44 -15.52
C GLY A 220 27.75 -8.13 -14.54
N GLY A 221 28.76 -7.39 -14.09
CA GLY A 221 29.79 -7.95 -13.21
C GLY A 221 31.14 -7.33 -13.44
N ARG A 222 32.06 -7.63 -12.54
CA ARG A 222 33.46 -7.19 -12.66
C ARG A 222 34.09 -7.76 -13.92
N THR A 223 35.06 -7.06 -14.48
CA THR A 223 35.89 -7.66 -15.53
C THR A 223 36.75 -8.77 -14.94
N LEU A 224 37.12 -9.78 -15.73
CA LEU A 224 38.06 -10.83 -15.28
C LEU A 224 39.37 -10.25 -14.74
N ARG A 225 39.83 -9.11 -15.27
CA ARG A 225 40.99 -8.39 -14.75
C ARG A 225 40.76 -7.89 -13.31
N SER A 226 39.59 -7.31 -13.04
CA SER A 226 39.22 -6.85 -11.69
C SER A 226 39.02 -8.01 -10.73
N VAL A 227 38.44 -9.13 -11.18
CA VAL A 227 38.29 -10.37 -10.39
C VAL A 227 39.65 -10.88 -9.93
N LYS A 228 40.64 -10.96 -10.83
CA LYS A 228 42.01 -11.38 -10.48
C LYS A 228 42.66 -10.47 -9.44
N TYR A 229 42.50 -9.16 -9.57
CA TYR A 229 43.05 -8.20 -8.62
C TYR A 229 42.47 -8.39 -7.21
N ILE A 230 41.16 -8.58 -7.13
CA ILE A 230 40.44 -8.76 -5.87
C ILE A 230 40.72 -10.11 -5.22
N PHE A 231 40.83 -11.16 -6.04
CA PHE A 231 41.22 -12.47 -5.54
C PHE A 231 42.60 -12.43 -4.88
N LEU A 232 43.55 -11.70 -5.49
CA LEU A 232 44.86 -11.49 -4.87
C LEU A 232 44.76 -10.74 -3.55
N THR A 233 43.97 -9.67 -3.46
CA THR A 233 43.79 -8.95 -2.18
C THR A 233 43.18 -9.83 -1.09
N TYR A 234 42.21 -10.69 -1.42
CA TYR A 234 41.62 -11.61 -0.44
C TYR A 234 42.60 -12.70 0.04
N LEU A 235 43.58 -13.10 -0.78
CA LEU A 235 44.59 -14.08 -0.40
C LEU A 235 45.70 -13.50 0.49
N PHE A 236 45.90 -12.17 0.48
CA PHE A 236 46.95 -11.50 1.28
C PHE A 236 46.41 -10.87 2.58
N ASP A 237 45.09 -10.83 2.78
CA ASP A 237 44.43 -10.32 3.99
C ASP A 237 43.94 -11.45 4.94
N GLN A 238 44.38 -12.70 4.73
CA GLN A 238 44.24 -13.83 5.67
C GLN A 238 45.60 -14.19 6.28
#